data_AF-A0A348UVW3-F1
#
_entry.id   AF-A0A348UVW3-F1
#
_cell.length_a   1.000
_cell.length_b   1.000
_cell.length_c   1.000
_cell.angle_alpha   90.00
_cell.angle_beta   90.00
_cell.angle_gamma   90.00
#
_symmetry.space_group_name_H-M   'P 1'
#
loop_
_entity.id
_entity.type
_entity.pdbx_description
1 polymer ?
#
loop_
_entity_poly.entity_id
_entity_poly.type
_entity_poly.pdbx_seq_one_letter_code
_entity_poly.pdbx_strand_id
1 'polypeptide(L)'
;MSPQKKFFILLAVLGIITVCAMGAGIYNDREDRPSATEIEAKKQSSQYEWPGMFSKVIGGLSPGINVSDISYEQLHSSEYRFSIKAKKDTPFRVLKIKVTRSKDNQNGTASGKVTYRAKESPIEELSNQEAPLRFMPSDAEQESVSLTIVEKGGKLILLPNPGSRFVMVENKEELFLCERSKNGNLSYNTKKIK
;
A
#
# COMPACT_ATOMS: atom_id res chain seq x y z
N MET A 1 28.48 -49.87 -18.59
CA MET A 1 27.72 -48.60 -18.71
C MET A 1 28.39 -47.73 -19.76
N SER A 2 27.68 -47.33 -20.82
CA SER A 2 28.30 -46.66 -21.97
C SER A 2 28.84 -45.26 -21.63
N PRO A 3 29.92 -44.80 -22.28
CA PRO A 3 30.51 -43.47 -22.04
C PRO A 3 29.49 -42.33 -22.19
N GLN A 4 28.55 -42.46 -23.14
CA GLN A 4 27.47 -41.50 -23.35
C GLN A 4 26.54 -41.38 -22.13
N LYS A 5 26.16 -42.50 -21.48
CA LYS A 5 25.30 -42.46 -20.29
C LYS A 5 25.99 -41.78 -19.09
N LYS A 6 27.31 -41.91 -18.96
CA LYS A 6 28.09 -41.21 -17.92
C LYS A 6 28.13 -39.70 -18.17
N PHE A 7 28.25 -39.29 -19.43
CA PHE A 7 28.25 -37.88 -19.81
C PHE A 7 26.89 -37.20 -19.55
N PHE A 8 25.77 -37.87 -19.87
CA PHE A 8 24.44 -37.35 -19.59
C PHE A 8 24.14 -37.22 -18.09
N ILE A 9 24.61 -38.17 -17.27
CA ILE A 9 24.45 -38.08 -15.81
C ILE A 9 25.29 -36.93 -15.25
N LEU A 10 26.51 -36.73 -15.76
CA LEU A 10 27.35 -35.61 -15.35
C LEU A 10 26.68 -34.26 -15.66
N LEU A 11 26.09 -34.11 -16.84
CA LEU A 11 25.35 -32.90 -17.23
C LEU A 11 24.11 -32.68 -16.37
N ALA A 12 23.37 -33.74 -16.03
CA ALA A 12 22.19 -33.64 -15.17
C ALA A 12 22.57 -33.19 -13.75
N VAL A 13 23.67 -33.73 -13.20
CA VAL A 13 24.18 -33.31 -11.88
C VAL A 13 24.66 -31.86 -11.89
N LEU A 14 25.37 -31.44 -12.96
CA LEU A 14 25.80 -30.05 -13.10
C LEU A 14 24.60 -29.08 -13.20
N GLY A 15 23.55 -29.47 -13.93
CA GLY A 15 22.31 -28.69 -14.05
C GLY A 15 21.62 -28.52 -12.70
N ILE A 16 21.51 -29.59 -11.91
CA ILE A 16 20.87 -29.55 -10.58
C ILE A 16 21.66 -28.64 -9.61
N ILE A 17 22.99 -28.76 -9.57
CA ILE A 17 23.85 -27.93 -8.70
C ILE A 17 23.67 -26.44 -9.03
N THR A 18 23.58 -26.10 -10.32
CA THR A 18 23.42 -24.71 -10.77
C THR A 18 22.08 -24.12 -10.33
N VAL A 19 20.99 -24.90 -10.42
CA VAL A 19 19.65 -24.48 -9.96
C VAL A 19 19.61 -24.29 -8.44
N CYS A 20 20.25 -25.19 -7.68
CA CYS A 20 20.35 -25.05 -6.23
C CYS A 20 21.16 -23.81 -5.80
N ALA A 21 22.25 -23.49 -6.51
CA ALA A 21 23.06 -22.30 -6.23
C ALA A 21 22.30 -20.98 -6.51
N MET A 22 21.54 -20.91 -7.62
CA MET A 22 20.68 -19.75 -7.92
C MET A 22 19.54 -19.64 -6.91
N GLY A 23 18.93 -20.75 -6.50
CA GLY A 23 17.88 -20.77 -5.48
C GLY A 23 18.34 -20.28 -4.10
N ALA A 24 19.54 -20.68 -3.66
CA ALA A 24 20.12 -20.26 -2.39
C ALA A 24 20.53 -18.77 -2.39
N GLY A 25 21.07 -18.26 -3.50
CA GLY A 25 21.39 -16.84 -3.66
C GLY A 25 20.17 -15.93 -3.56
N ILE A 26 19.05 -16.33 -4.17
CA ILE A 26 17.78 -15.57 -4.12
C ILE A 26 17.13 -15.64 -2.72
N TYR A 27 17.36 -16.71 -1.96
CA TYR A 27 16.82 -16.88 -0.62
C TYR A 27 17.58 -16.04 0.42
N ASN A 28 18.92 -16.04 0.37
CA ASN A 28 19.75 -15.24 1.29
C ASN A 28 19.63 -13.72 1.05
N ASP A 29 19.41 -13.27 -0.19
CA ASP A 29 19.24 -11.83 -0.51
C ASP A 29 17.92 -11.23 0.02
N ARG A 30 17.01 -12.09 0.53
CA ARG A 30 15.72 -11.69 1.12
C ARG A 30 15.76 -11.50 2.63
N GLU A 31 16.63 -12.18 3.37
CA GLU A 31 16.62 -12.15 4.84
C GLU A 31 17.46 -11.03 5.46
N ASP A 32 18.45 -10.47 4.74
CA ASP A 32 19.45 -9.54 5.30
C ASP A 32 19.25 -8.04 4.97
N ARG A 33 18.07 -7.61 4.52
CA ARG A 33 17.87 -6.19 4.16
C ARG A 33 17.76 -5.30 5.41
N PRO A 34 18.62 -4.27 5.57
CA PRO A 34 18.52 -3.35 6.69
C PRO A 34 17.26 -2.47 6.59
N SER A 35 16.67 -2.16 7.75
CA SER A 35 15.52 -1.27 7.88
C SER A 35 15.89 0.19 7.55
N ALA A 36 15.09 0.85 6.69
CA ALA A 36 15.28 2.24 6.29
C ALA A 36 15.16 3.23 7.48
N THR A 37 15.92 4.33 7.44
CA THR A 37 16.03 5.29 8.56
C THR A 37 15.04 6.47 8.47
N GLU A 38 14.69 7.05 9.61
CA GLU A 38 13.69 8.13 9.79
C GLU A 38 13.95 9.38 8.92
N ILE A 39 15.23 9.70 8.70
CA ILE A 39 15.69 10.86 7.92
C ILE A 39 15.32 10.70 6.44
N GLU A 40 15.34 9.47 5.92
CA GLU A 40 15.00 9.16 4.52
C GLU A 40 13.48 9.23 4.29
N ALA A 41 12.69 8.76 5.28
CA ALA A 41 11.23 8.82 5.22
C ALA A 41 10.68 10.26 5.26
N LYS A 42 11.26 11.13 6.11
CA LYS A 42 10.84 12.53 6.24
C LYS A 42 11.16 13.37 5.00
N LYS A 43 12.29 13.11 4.33
CA LYS A 43 12.76 13.88 3.16
C LYS A 43 11.93 13.67 1.89
N GLN A 44 11.16 12.58 1.81
CA GLN A 44 10.33 12.22 0.65
C GLN A 44 8.83 12.52 0.82
N SER A 45 8.34 12.70 2.05
CA SER A 45 6.93 13.04 2.28
C SER A 45 6.55 14.47 1.89
N SER A 46 7.53 15.38 1.89
CA SER A 46 7.30 16.83 1.84
C SER A 46 7.60 17.49 0.48
N GLN A 47 8.19 16.77 -0.47
CA GLN A 47 8.66 17.40 -1.70
C GLN A 47 8.62 16.39 -2.85
N TYR A 48 7.86 16.74 -3.90
CA TYR A 48 8.03 16.33 -5.31
C TYR A 48 7.11 15.22 -5.91
N GLU A 49 6.22 15.63 -6.83
CA GLU A 49 5.55 14.83 -7.87
C GLU A 49 6.56 14.31 -8.93
N TRP A 50 7.22 13.15 -8.80
CA TRP A 50 8.26 12.79 -9.79
C TRP A 50 8.22 11.37 -10.38
N PRO A 51 8.23 11.24 -11.72
CA PRO A 51 8.70 10.07 -12.44
C PRO A 51 10.24 10.00 -12.39
N GLY A 52 10.79 8.80 -12.21
CA GLY A 52 12.22 8.51 -12.44
C GLY A 52 13.10 8.26 -11.22
N MET A 53 12.61 8.33 -9.98
CA MET A 53 13.46 8.24 -8.77
C MET A 53 13.68 6.82 -8.19
N PHE A 54 13.30 5.76 -8.89
CA PHE A 54 13.38 4.38 -8.37
C PHE A 54 14.75 3.69 -8.50
N SER A 55 15.81 4.36 -8.95
CA SER A 55 17.08 3.68 -9.27
C SER A 55 18.18 3.76 -8.21
N LYS A 56 18.04 4.56 -7.14
CA LYS A 56 19.11 4.73 -6.12
C LYS A 56 18.64 4.79 -4.66
N VAL A 57 17.63 4.00 -4.32
CA VAL A 57 17.42 3.54 -2.94
C VAL A 57 17.49 2.02 -2.99
N ILE A 58 18.67 1.47 -2.65
CA ILE A 58 18.88 0.01 -2.55
C ILE A 58 18.10 -0.44 -1.32
N GLY A 59 16.83 -0.80 -1.54
CA GLY A 59 15.85 -1.02 -0.46
C GLY A 59 14.42 -0.57 -0.76
N GLY A 60 14.12 -0.17 -2.00
CA GLY A 60 12.79 -0.33 -2.64
C GLY A 60 11.57 0.11 -1.84
N LEU A 61 11.19 1.38 -1.97
CA LEU A 61 9.78 1.78 -1.87
C LEU A 61 9.01 0.93 -2.88
N SER A 62 8.33 -0.11 -2.39
CA SER A 62 7.62 -1.06 -3.24
C SER A 62 6.50 -0.40 -4.03
N PRO A 63 6.03 -1.06 -5.12
CA PRO A 63 4.84 -0.64 -5.83
C PRO A 63 3.68 -0.40 -4.85
N GLY A 64 2.82 0.56 -5.19
CA GLY A 64 1.67 0.94 -4.40
C GLY A 64 0.83 -0.25 -3.96
N ILE A 65 0.06 -0.08 -2.88
CA ILE A 65 -0.79 -1.17 -2.39
C ILE A 65 -1.87 -1.51 -3.41
N ASN A 66 -1.99 -2.81 -3.69
CA ASN A 66 -3.04 -3.35 -4.54
C ASN A 66 -4.32 -3.57 -3.72
N VAL A 67 -5.49 -3.41 -4.34
CA VAL A 67 -6.79 -3.76 -3.71
C VAL A 67 -6.80 -5.19 -3.17
N SER A 68 -6.15 -6.15 -3.85
CA SER A 68 -6.08 -7.54 -3.40
C SER A 68 -5.46 -7.72 -2.01
N ASP A 69 -4.68 -6.74 -1.57
CA ASP A 69 -4.00 -6.73 -0.27
C ASP A 69 -4.88 -6.12 0.83
N ILE A 70 -6.04 -5.54 0.48
CA ILE A 70 -6.97 -4.89 1.40
C ILE A 70 -8.26 -5.71 1.50
N SER A 71 -8.69 -5.98 2.73
CA SER A 71 -9.92 -6.72 3.02
C SER A 71 -10.80 -5.91 3.96
N TYR A 72 -12.10 -5.80 3.67
CA TYR A 72 -13.02 -5.07 4.53
C TYR A 72 -13.37 -5.91 5.77
N GLU A 73 -13.26 -5.31 6.96
CA GLU A 73 -13.72 -5.88 8.21
C GLU A 73 -15.09 -5.26 8.55
N GLN A 74 -16.16 -6.05 8.38
CA GLN A 74 -17.52 -5.59 8.67
C GLN A 74 -17.70 -5.33 10.16
N LEU A 75 -18.15 -4.12 10.50
CA LEU A 75 -18.49 -3.72 11.86
C LEU A 75 -19.89 -3.07 11.91
N HIS A 76 -20.51 -3.10 13.09
CA HIS A 76 -21.75 -2.40 13.41
C HIS A 76 -21.55 -0.89 13.73
N SER A 77 -20.56 -0.23 13.11
CA SER A 77 -20.10 1.10 13.51
C SER A 77 -20.14 2.16 12.40
N SER A 78 -19.97 3.42 12.80
CA SER A 78 -19.92 4.61 11.94
C SER A 78 -18.60 4.79 11.16
N GLU A 79 -17.68 3.83 11.24
CA GLU A 79 -16.34 3.88 10.64
C GLU A 79 -16.06 2.64 9.79
N TYR A 80 -15.28 2.80 8.73
CA TYR A 80 -14.86 1.69 7.89
C TYR A 80 -13.52 1.16 8.36
N ARG A 81 -13.42 -0.16 8.53
CA ARG A 81 -12.16 -0.81 8.86
C ARG A 81 -11.76 -1.77 7.75
N PHE A 82 -10.49 -1.73 7.42
CA PHE A 82 -9.88 -2.61 6.45
C PHE A 82 -8.62 -3.24 7.04
N SER A 83 -8.43 -4.51 6.78
CA SER A 83 -7.21 -5.24 7.06
C SER A 83 -6.30 -5.19 5.85
N ILE A 84 -5.06 -4.74 6.05
CA ILE A 84 -3.99 -4.74 5.04
C ILE A 84 -3.10 -5.96 5.31
N LYS A 85 -3.01 -6.85 4.31
CA LYS A 85 -2.23 -8.10 4.38
C LYS A 85 -0.74 -7.83 4.58
N ALA A 86 -0.08 -8.68 5.36
CA ALA A 86 1.38 -8.71 5.46
C ALA A 86 2.02 -9.16 4.13
N LYS A 87 3.21 -8.66 3.81
CA LYS A 87 3.94 -9.00 2.59
C LYS A 87 5.44 -9.04 2.86
N LYS A 88 5.96 -10.25 3.13
CA LYS A 88 7.36 -10.48 3.53
C LYS A 88 8.40 -9.97 2.52
N ASP A 89 8.04 -9.99 1.23
CA ASP A 89 8.93 -9.55 0.15
C ASP A 89 9.14 -8.03 0.10
N THR A 90 8.43 -7.29 0.94
CA THR A 90 8.37 -5.84 0.86
C THR A 90 8.37 -5.24 2.27
N PRO A 91 9.49 -4.64 2.69
CA PRO A 91 9.58 -4.06 4.04
C PRO A 91 8.62 -2.87 4.21
N PHE A 92 8.41 -2.07 3.14
CA PHE A 92 7.51 -0.92 3.16
C PHE A 92 6.74 -0.78 1.84
N ARG A 93 5.45 -0.42 1.93
CA ARG A 93 4.57 -0.08 0.79
C ARG A 93 3.92 1.27 1.03
N VAL A 94 3.54 1.96 -0.04
CA VAL A 94 2.80 3.22 0.07
C VAL A 94 1.33 3.01 -0.28
N LEU A 95 0.44 3.50 0.57
CA LEU A 95 -1.00 3.58 0.35
C LEU A 95 -1.40 5.04 0.15
N LYS A 96 -1.93 5.39 -1.01
CA LYS A 96 -2.45 6.74 -1.28
C LYS A 96 -3.97 6.77 -1.15
N ILE A 97 -4.47 7.66 -0.31
CA ILE A 97 -5.90 7.89 -0.11
C ILE A 97 -6.25 9.34 -0.37
N LYS A 98 -7.29 9.54 -1.16
CA LYS A 98 -7.89 10.84 -1.46
C LYS A 98 -9.28 10.93 -0.87
N VAL A 99 -9.68 12.13 -0.49
CA VAL A 99 -11.08 12.46 -0.18
C VAL A 99 -11.72 13.16 -1.36
N THR A 100 -12.92 12.72 -1.74
CA THR A 100 -13.72 13.28 -2.83
C THR A 100 -15.17 13.45 -2.39
N ARG A 101 -15.99 14.12 -3.20
CA ARG A 101 -17.43 14.27 -2.92
C ARG A 101 -18.18 12.97 -3.18
N SER A 102 -19.14 12.67 -2.31
CA SER A 102 -20.18 11.68 -2.60
C SER A 102 -20.99 12.10 -3.83
N LYS A 103 -21.58 11.12 -4.52
CA LYS A 103 -22.44 11.42 -5.69
C LYS A 103 -23.65 12.28 -5.33
N ASP A 104 -24.14 12.14 -4.10
CA ASP A 104 -25.32 12.86 -3.60
C ASP A 104 -25.01 14.27 -3.09
N ASN A 105 -23.74 14.70 -3.13
CA ASN A 105 -23.28 15.99 -2.59
C ASN A 105 -22.31 16.71 -3.55
N GLN A 106 -22.69 16.86 -4.81
CA GLN A 106 -21.81 17.43 -5.85
C GLN A 106 -21.40 18.89 -5.61
N ASN A 107 -22.13 19.63 -4.78
CA ASN A 107 -21.90 21.06 -4.54
C ASN A 107 -21.33 21.36 -3.13
N GLY A 108 -21.04 20.35 -2.32
CA GLY A 108 -20.56 20.52 -0.93
C GLY A 108 -19.06 20.32 -0.75
N THR A 109 -18.53 20.71 0.42
CA THR A 109 -17.18 20.31 0.86
C THR A 109 -17.17 18.82 1.21
N ALA A 110 -16.03 18.15 1.03
CA ALA A 110 -15.84 16.76 1.48
C ALA A 110 -14.67 16.70 2.47
N SER A 111 -14.76 15.82 3.45
CA SER A 111 -13.71 15.68 4.47
C SER A 111 -13.79 14.33 5.19
N GLY A 112 -12.76 14.02 5.94
CA GLY A 112 -12.78 12.88 6.84
C GLY A 112 -11.44 12.67 7.52
N LYS A 113 -11.33 11.51 8.17
CA LYS A 113 -10.10 11.09 8.84
C LYS A 113 -9.65 9.73 8.33
N VAL A 114 -8.34 9.61 8.19
CA VAL A 114 -7.65 8.37 7.83
C VAL A 114 -6.71 8.01 8.95
N THR A 115 -6.82 6.80 9.47
CA THR A 115 -5.91 6.28 10.49
C THR A 115 -5.38 4.93 10.02
N TYR A 116 -4.07 4.72 10.09
CA TYR A 116 -3.43 3.42 9.88
C TYR A 116 -2.72 2.98 11.16
N ARG A 117 -2.93 1.72 11.55
CA ARG A 117 -2.31 1.07 12.69
C ARG A 117 -1.57 -0.17 12.24
N ALA A 118 -0.25 -0.18 12.34
CA ALA A 118 0.55 -1.36 12.03
C ALA A 118 0.26 -2.48 13.03
N LYS A 119 0.44 -3.74 12.59
CA LYS A 119 0.38 -4.90 13.50
C LYS A 119 1.57 -4.90 14.46
N GLU A 120 2.76 -4.71 13.91
CA GLU A 120 4.05 -4.58 14.57
C GLU A 120 4.92 -3.69 13.68
N SER A 121 5.68 -2.77 14.27
CA SER A 121 6.61 -1.92 13.53
C SER A 121 7.83 -1.60 14.40
N PRO A 122 9.05 -1.72 13.86
CA PRO A 122 10.26 -1.28 14.55
C PRO A 122 10.37 0.25 14.61
N ILE A 123 9.56 0.97 13.83
CA ILE A 123 9.49 2.44 13.78
C ILE A 123 8.18 2.88 14.42
N GLU A 124 8.27 3.58 15.54
CA GLU A 124 7.10 3.93 16.37
C GLU A 124 6.14 4.86 15.61
N GLU A 125 6.66 5.82 14.86
CA GLU A 125 5.87 6.77 14.06
C GLU A 125 5.05 6.09 12.95
N LEU A 126 5.54 4.96 12.42
CA LEU A 126 4.81 4.18 11.42
C LEU A 126 3.76 3.26 12.04
N SER A 127 3.84 3.03 13.35
CA SER A 127 2.91 2.17 14.08
C SER A 127 1.51 2.74 14.13
N ASN A 128 1.39 4.08 14.19
CA ASN A 128 0.11 4.76 14.19
C ASN A 128 0.21 6.08 13.40
N GLN A 129 -0.36 6.09 12.20
CA GLN A 129 -0.41 7.27 11.34
C GLN A 129 -1.84 7.77 11.30
N GLU A 130 -2.04 9.06 11.57
CA GLU A 130 -3.35 9.70 11.52
C GLU A 130 -3.27 10.99 10.72
N ALA A 131 -4.18 11.14 9.76
CA ALA A 131 -4.28 12.33 8.94
C ALA A 131 -5.74 12.73 8.71
N PRO A 132 -6.12 13.99 8.98
CA PRO A 132 -7.34 14.56 8.44
C PRO A 132 -7.17 14.81 6.94
N LEU A 133 -8.27 14.70 6.19
CA LEU A 133 -8.33 15.04 4.78
C LEU A 133 -9.51 15.98 4.52
N ARG A 134 -9.29 17.00 3.70
CA ARG A 134 -10.31 17.97 3.30
C ARG A 134 -10.23 18.24 1.79
N PHE A 135 -11.38 18.32 1.16
CA PHE A 135 -11.53 18.74 -0.23
C PHE A 135 -12.44 19.95 -0.28
N MET A 136 -11.85 21.10 -0.59
CA MET A 136 -12.56 22.38 -0.72
C MET A 136 -12.92 22.62 -2.19
N PRO A 137 -14.17 23.04 -2.49
CA PRO A 137 -14.60 23.24 -3.87
C PRO A 137 -13.86 24.26 -4.71
N SER A 138 -13.21 25.22 -4.07
CA SER A 138 -12.41 26.26 -4.71
C SER A 138 -11.01 25.79 -5.10
N ASP A 139 -10.56 24.63 -4.60
CA ASP A 139 -9.18 24.20 -4.76
C ASP A 139 -9.06 23.24 -5.96
N ALA A 140 -8.18 23.59 -6.88
CA ALA A 140 -7.78 22.71 -7.98
C ALA A 140 -6.97 21.49 -7.49
N GLU A 141 -6.44 21.57 -6.27
CA GLU A 141 -5.61 20.54 -5.66
C GLU A 141 -6.43 19.75 -4.62
N GLN A 142 -6.76 18.52 -4.97
CA GLN A 142 -7.36 17.57 -4.03
C GLN A 142 -6.32 17.22 -2.94
N GLU A 143 -6.70 17.23 -1.66
CA GLU A 143 -5.82 16.68 -0.63
C GLU A 143 -5.75 15.15 -0.75
N SER A 144 -4.52 14.63 -0.65
CA SER A 144 -4.24 13.21 -0.60
C SER A 144 -3.24 12.93 0.51
N VAL A 145 -3.41 11.81 1.20
CA VAL A 145 -2.44 11.31 2.16
C VAL A 145 -1.75 10.09 1.59
N SER A 146 -0.43 10.03 1.79
CA SER A 146 0.36 8.82 1.56
C SER A 146 0.71 8.22 2.92
N LEU A 147 0.27 6.99 3.17
CA LEU A 147 0.59 6.24 4.38
C LEU A 147 1.64 5.19 4.06
N THR A 148 2.64 5.07 4.92
CA THR A 148 3.67 4.03 4.79
C THR A 148 3.24 2.79 5.56
N ILE A 149 3.06 1.69 4.85
CA ILE A 149 2.60 0.41 5.37
C ILE A 149 3.80 -0.51 5.50
N VAL A 150 4.06 -0.99 6.72
CA VAL A 150 5.15 -1.91 7.02
C VAL A 150 4.88 -3.35 6.53
N GLU A 151 5.92 -4.17 6.49
CA GLU A 151 5.90 -5.58 6.06
C GLU A 151 4.78 -6.38 6.72
N LYS A 152 4.57 -6.20 8.03
CA LYS A 152 3.59 -6.95 8.83
C LYS A 152 2.14 -6.53 8.58
N GLY A 153 1.91 -5.51 7.74
CA GLY A 153 0.59 -4.98 7.47
C GLY A 153 -0.04 -4.34 8.71
N GLY A 154 -1.36 -4.24 8.71
CA GLY A 154 -2.07 -3.55 9.78
C GLY A 154 -3.53 -3.28 9.47
N LYS A 155 -4.12 -2.35 10.22
CA LYS A 155 -5.51 -1.92 10.10
C LYS A 155 -5.58 -0.50 9.57
N LEU A 156 -6.37 -0.32 8.52
CA LEU A 156 -6.76 0.98 7.98
C LEU A 156 -8.16 1.31 8.46
N ILE A 157 -8.33 2.49 9.05
CA ILE A 157 -9.60 3.00 9.56
C ILE A 157 -9.91 4.27 8.78
N LEU A 158 -11.05 4.27 8.10
CA LEU A 158 -11.53 5.39 7.32
C LEU A 158 -12.83 5.92 7.91
N LEU A 159 -12.85 7.22 8.22
CA LEU A 159 -14.00 7.91 8.78
C LEU A 159 -14.40 9.07 7.87
N PRO A 160 -15.17 8.83 6.79
CA PRO A 160 -15.68 9.89 5.94
C PRO A 160 -16.77 10.68 6.68
N ASN A 161 -16.73 12.00 6.58
CA ASN A 161 -17.82 12.86 7.02
C ASN A 161 -19.02 12.75 6.05
N PRO A 162 -20.25 13.08 6.50
CA PRO A 162 -21.41 13.11 5.61
C PRO A 162 -21.14 13.89 4.33
N GLY A 163 -21.51 13.30 3.18
CA GLY A 163 -21.27 13.86 1.86
C GLY A 163 -19.89 13.55 1.26
N SER A 164 -19.07 12.70 1.91
CA SER A 164 -17.68 12.44 1.54
C SER A 164 -17.44 11.00 1.11
N ARG A 165 -16.48 10.82 0.20
CA ARG A 165 -16.02 9.55 -0.35
C ARG A 165 -14.50 9.44 -0.18
N PHE A 166 -14.01 8.28 0.22
CA PHE A 166 -12.60 7.96 0.15
C PHE A 166 -12.29 7.04 -1.04
N VAL A 167 -11.20 7.38 -1.71
CA VAL A 167 -10.71 6.74 -2.92
C VAL A 167 -9.26 6.37 -2.70
N MET A 168 -8.91 5.12 -3.01
CA MET A 168 -7.52 4.67 -3.10
C MET A 168 -6.98 4.98 -4.49
N VAL A 169 -5.73 5.45 -4.56
CA VAL A 169 -5.04 5.66 -5.83
C VAL A 169 -4.03 4.53 -6.03
N GLU A 170 -4.28 3.67 -7.02
CA GLU A 170 -3.44 2.52 -7.39
C GLU A 170 -3.05 2.65 -8.86
N ASN A 171 -1.75 2.70 -9.18
CA ASN A 171 -1.27 2.75 -10.57
C ASN A 171 -1.92 3.83 -11.47
N LYS A 172 -2.19 5.02 -10.92
CA LYS A 172 -2.94 6.14 -11.55
C LYS A 172 -4.44 5.88 -11.75
N GLU A 173 -4.94 4.73 -11.32
CA GLU A 173 -6.37 4.44 -11.27
C GLU A 173 -6.93 4.78 -9.88
N GLU A 174 -8.19 5.17 -9.87
CA GLU A 174 -8.93 5.50 -8.65
C GLU A 174 -9.92 4.39 -8.33
N LEU A 175 -9.79 3.86 -7.11
CA LEU A 175 -10.57 2.74 -6.60
C LEU A 175 -11.41 3.23 -5.43
N PHE A 176 -12.73 3.11 -5.57
CA PHE A 176 -13.63 3.44 -4.48
C PHE A 176 -13.32 2.55 -3.28
N LEU A 177 -13.26 3.10 -2.08
CA LEU A 177 -13.18 2.30 -0.86
C LEU A 177 -14.50 2.40 -0.12
N CYS A 178 -14.87 3.61 0.30
CA CYS A 178 -16.04 3.85 1.13
C CYS A 178 -16.59 5.27 0.98
N GLU A 179 -17.90 5.43 1.23
CA GLU A 179 -18.63 6.68 1.15
C GLU A 179 -19.58 6.81 2.33
N ARG A 180 -19.75 8.04 2.82
CA ARG A 180 -20.86 8.40 3.68
C ARG A 180 -21.68 9.46 2.96
N SER A 181 -22.89 9.11 2.53
CA SER A 181 -23.81 10.05 1.89
C SER A 181 -24.15 11.22 2.83
N LYS A 182 -24.74 12.29 2.29
CA LYS A 182 -25.19 13.43 3.09
C LYS A 182 -26.16 13.03 4.21
N ASN A 183 -27.01 12.03 3.94
CA ASN A 183 -28.00 11.53 4.89
C ASN A 183 -27.42 10.53 5.92
N GLY A 184 -26.10 10.31 5.90
CA GLY A 184 -25.41 9.43 6.83
C GLY A 184 -25.37 7.96 6.41
N ASN A 185 -26.01 7.58 5.29
CA ASN A 185 -25.94 6.21 4.76
C ASN A 185 -24.51 5.85 4.39
N LEU A 186 -24.11 4.65 4.78
CA LEU A 186 -22.78 4.09 4.59
C LEU A 186 -22.81 3.12 3.40
N SER A 187 -21.82 3.21 2.52
CA SER A 187 -21.55 2.23 1.47
C SER A 187 -20.05 2.06 1.24
N TYR A 188 -19.65 0.86 0.83
CA TYR A 188 -18.27 0.55 0.46
C TYR A 188 -18.26 -0.39 -0.75
N ASN A 189 -17.25 -0.29 -1.62
CA ASN A 189 -17.02 -1.21 -2.73
C ASN A 189 -15.65 -0.92 -3.35
N THR A 190 -14.80 -1.92 -3.51
CA THR A 190 -13.51 -1.80 -4.18
C THR A 190 -13.65 -1.95 -5.70
N LYS A 191 -14.06 -0.87 -6.38
CA LYS A 191 -14.21 -0.85 -7.86
C LYS A 191 -13.51 0.34 -8.50
N LYS A 192 -13.07 0.15 -9.75
CA LYS A 192 -12.52 1.22 -10.60
C LYS A 192 -13.57 2.28 -10.88
N ILE A 193 -13.17 3.54 -10.75
CA ILE A 193 -13.93 4.70 -11.20
C ILE A 193 -13.50 4.95 -12.65
N LYS A 194 -14.47 4.93 -13.59
CA LYS A 194 -14.25 5.27 -15.00
C LYS A 194 -14.35 6.77 -15.22
#